data_AF-A0A8T2HZE7-F1
#
_entry.id   AF-A0A8T2HZE7-F1
#
_cell.length_a   1.000
_cell.length_b   1.000
_cell.length_c   1.000
_cell.angle_alpha   90.00
_cell.angle_beta   90.00
_cell.angle_gamma   90.00
#
_symmetry.space_group_name_H-M   'P 1'
#
loop_
_entity.id
_entity.type
_entity.pdbx_description
1 polymer ?
#
loop_
_entity_poly.entity_id
_entity_poly.type
_entity_poly.pdbx_seq_one_letter_code
_entity_poly.pdbx_strand_id
1 'polypeptide(L)'
;MDIKEQELIVQEEISHGIEVASVQPISIVDHVMKCDADQMKALVTDELGGSHRAPLFEIQRILSTVGEYFSKAGGSASNVIRGLAGFGVGAKLVGARGQDEWGALFNSSMKRAGVNVDDMVAKEGNTGRCCILSCEGQRTMRTCLDNTARLDPSELEVSHFAGSKYVFLSGYMLYNKGLLERCVDLAQAVGARIALDLASFEIVRSFRKQLNDIITSGGVSICFCNEDEAIEWAGGTPGTTPEQGLDLLAQYCDISVTTLGEKGCLVKEKGAAETIAQPACSGVTVVDTTGAGDLFASGFLYSILRGYSLKKASEIGCLAGGAVVQTLGSEMTQANWHWLHQRLHGELAAETVRSSAIAVQQELLACYALIERKGRGVVYYGSARLRDGSDHWGRSRVLGATVAKLLNCTTWTGGGPGMMEAATLGAMDAGHEVAGIRIGREAGTTVRTASYLPADSAVVCRFLSSRKVALVDSGVRMKETDKTAFIFLPGGLGTMDELFEILCLMQLKKLGTRFPVPLVLCNFPSSGSSSDGGGSGGFYDGLLEFTARCVEMKTVGLPELNDVLIAADENEVLDALAEFYGIETLGSTGVDGGVDGPADSGGKKKLVRASDWVESKLRCL
;
A
#
# COMPACT_ATOMS: atom_id res chain seq x y z
N MET A 1 21.73 19.09 -5.80
CA MET A 1 20.72 18.53 -6.72
C MET A 1 19.58 19.50 -6.76
N ASP A 2 19.29 19.98 -7.96
CA ASP A 2 18.29 21.00 -8.22
C ASP A 2 16.88 20.39 -8.06
N ILE A 3 15.88 21.19 -7.67
CA ILE A 3 14.52 20.71 -7.36
C ILE A 3 13.88 20.03 -8.58
N LYS A 4 14.32 20.38 -9.79
CA LYS A 4 13.91 19.71 -11.04
C LYS A 4 14.52 18.32 -11.23
N GLU A 5 15.72 18.04 -10.71
CA GLU A 5 16.30 16.69 -10.77
C GLU A 5 15.62 15.74 -9.78
N GLN A 6 15.11 16.26 -8.66
CA GLN A 6 14.30 15.46 -7.73
C GLN A 6 12.92 15.12 -8.29
N GLU A 7 12.29 16.01 -9.07
CA GLU A 7 11.04 15.69 -9.79
C GLU A 7 11.26 14.66 -10.91
N LEU A 8 12.42 14.69 -11.58
CA LEU A 8 12.80 13.70 -12.59
C LEU A 8 13.05 12.31 -11.99
N ILE A 9 13.68 12.22 -10.80
CA ILE A 9 13.91 10.94 -10.11
C ILE A 9 12.60 10.35 -9.56
N VAL A 10 11.66 11.19 -9.12
CA VAL A 10 10.32 10.74 -8.69
C VAL A 10 9.44 10.29 -9.88
N GLN A 11 9.69 10.82 -11.10
CA GLN A 11 9.03 10.34 -12.31
C GLN A 11 9.69 9.08 -12.91
N GLU A 12 11.02 8.92 -12.78
CA GLU A 12 11.71 7.72 -13.27
C GLU A 12 11.46 6.47 -12.39
N GLU A 13 11.16 6.62 -11.09
CA GLU A 13 10.88 5.48 -10.20
C GLU A 13 9.42 4.97 -10.21
N ILE A 14 8.55 5.48 -11.10
CA ILE A 14 7.22 4.90 -11.42
C ILE A 14 7.06 4.68 -12.94
N SER A 15 8.15 4.37 -13.64
CA SER A 15 8.07 3.84 -15.01
C SER A 15 8.08 2.30 -14.96
N HIS A 16 7.01 1.67 -14.47
CA HIS A 16 6.74 0.30 -14.90
C HIS A 16 6.43 0.39 -16.40
N GLY A 17 7.32 -0.11 -17.26
CA GLY A 17 7.06 -0.14 -18.71
C GLY A 17 5.70 -0.76 -19.00
N ILE A 18 5.00 -0.28 -20.03
CA ILE A 18 3.66 -0.76 -20.39
C ILE A 18 3.74 -2.26 -20.71
N GLU A 19 3.15 -3.09 -19.84
CA GLU A 19 3.08 -4.55 -20.01
C GLU A 19 1.81 -4.94 -20.77
N VAL A 20 0.71 -4.22 -20.56
CA VAL A 20 -0.58 -4.50 -21.23
C VAL A 20 -1.19 -3.20 -21.76
N ALA A 21 -1.59 -3.24 -23.04
CA ALA A 21 -2.38 -2.18 -23.66
C ALA A 21 -3.78 -2.70 -24.02
N SER A 22 -4.75 -1.79 -24.08
CA SER A 22 -6.08 -2.08 -24.63
C SER A 22 -6.67 -0.87 -25.34
N VAL A 23 -7.72 -1.10 -26.11
CA VAL A 23 -8.46 -0.08 -26.83
C VAL A 23 -9.88 0.00 -26.29
N GLN A 24 -10.26 1.17 -25.78
CA GLN A 24 -11.63 1.52 -25.41
C GLN A 24 -12.11 2.57 -26.42
N PRO A 25 -12.74 2.18 -27.54
CA PRO A 25 -12.99 3.11 -28.66
C PRO A 25 -13.92 4.27 -28.29
N ILE A 26 -14.78 4.06 -27.31
CA ILE A 26 -15.66 5.07 -26.73
C ILE A 26 -15.51 4.95 -25.22
N SER A 27 -15.10 6.01 -24.55
CA SER A 27 -15.14 6.09 -23.09
C SER A 27 -16.59 6.00 -22.61
N ILE A 28 -16.85 5.19 -21.59
CA ILE A 28 -18.20 4.98 -21.03
C ILE A 28 -18.18 5.32 -19.55
N VAL A 29 -19.18 6.08 -19.10
CA VAL A 29 -19.47 6.26 -17.68
C VAL A 29 -20.66 5.39 -17.30
N ASP A 30 -20.45 4.54 -16.31
CA ASP A 30 -21.49 3.73 -15.69
C ASP A 30 -22.16 4.55 -14.60
N HIS A 31 -23.46 4.75 -14.73
CA HIS A 31 -24.35 5.16 -13.66
C HIS A 31 -24.88 3.87 -13.03
N VAL A 32 -24.60 3.65 -11.75
CA VAL A 32 -24.97 2.41 -11.06
C VAL A 32 -26.02 2.73 -10.00
N MET A 33 -27.10 1.96 -10.01
CA MET A 33 -28.23 2.12 -9.10
C MET A 33 -28.74 0.77 -8.62
N LYS A 34 -29.22 0.74 -7.38
CA LYS A 34 -29.91 -0.41 -6.82
C LYS A 34 -31.41 -0.23 -7.06
N CYS A 35 -32.05 -1.25 -7.60
CA CYS A 35 -33.49 -1.27 -7.86
C CYS A 35 -34.14 -2.44 -7.11
N ASP A 36 -35.37 -2.24 -6.66
CA ASP A 36 -36.25 -3.35 -6.34
C ASP A 36 -36.93 -3.90 -7.61
N ALA A 37 -37.62 -5.05 -7.48
CA ALA A 37 -38.25 -5.73 -8.60
C ALA A 37 -39.38 -4.91 -9.27
N ASP A 38 -40.06 -4.04 -8.53
CA ASP A 38 -41.16 -3.22 -9.04
C ASP A 38 -40.62 -2.01 -9.81
N GLN A 39 -39.59 -1.36 -9.28
CA GLN A 39 -38.81 -0.34 -9.97
C GLN A 39 -38.21 -0.92 -11.25
N MET A 40 -37.64 -2.13 -11.20
CA MET A 40 -37.05 -2.78 -12.37
C MET A 40 -38.07 -2.97 -13.49
N LYS A 41 -39.26 -3.49 -13.17
CA LYS A 41 -40.37 -3.67 -14.14
C LYS A 41 -40.90 -2.35 -14.70
N ALA A 42 -40.86 -1.27 -13.92
CA ALA A 42 -41.28 0.05 -14.37
C ALA A 42 -40.23 0.73 -15.26
N LEU A 43 -38.95 0.44 -15.04
CA LEU A 43 -37.83 1.04 -15.76
C LEU A 43 -37.50 0.29 -17.05
N VAL A 44 -37.61 -1.04 -17.03
CA VAL A 44 -37.20 -1.93 -18.12
C VAL A 44 -38.42 -2.64 -18.71
N THR A 45 -38.71 -2.37 -19.99
CA THR A 45 -39.87 -2.93 -20.69
C THR A 45 -39.53 -4.10 -21.63
N ASP A 46 -38.25 -4.33 -21.86
CA ASP A 46 -37.67 -5.37 -22.70
C ASP A 46 -36.97 -6.45 -21.83
N GLU A 47 -36.13 -7.29 -22.43
CA GLU A 47 -35.50 -8.41 -21.74
C GLU A 47 -34.64 -7.95 -20.54
N LEU A 48 -34.79 -8.67 -19.43
CA LEU A 48 -33.97 -8.51 -18.23
C LEU A 48 -32.64 -9.25 -18.41
N GLY A 49 -31.57 -8.69 -17.86
CA GLY A 49 -30.21 -9.14 -18.13
C GLY A 49 -29.60 -8.45 -19.36
N GLY A 50 -28.33 -8.74 -19.62
CA GLY A 50 -27.64 -8.29 -20.83
C GLY A 50 -27.39 -6.78 -20.94
N SER A 51 -27.01 -6.35 -22.15
CA SER A 51 -26.66 -4.97 -22.48
C SER A 51 -27.41 -4.48 -23.71
N HIS A 52 -28.41 -3.62 -23.51
CA HIS A 52 -29.23 -3.12 -24.60
C HIS A 52 -28.91 -1.65 -24.91
N ARG A 53 -29.02 -1.29 -26.20
CA ARG A 53 -28.86 0.09 -26.63
C ARG A 53 -30.11 0.90 -26.27
N ALA A 54 -29.90 2.04 -25.65
CA ALA A 54 -30.96 2.95 -25.24
C ALA A 54 -30.64 4.38 -25.72
N PRO A 55 -31.63 5.12 -26.24
CA PRO A 55 -31.44 6.52 -26.60
C PRO A 55 -31.24 7.40 -25.37
N LEU A 56 -30.65 8.59 -25.55
CA LEU A 56 -30.32 9.49 -24.44
C LEU A 56 -31.53 9.86 -23.55
N PHE A 57 -32.72 10.02 -24.13
CA PHE A 57 -33.93 10.35 -23.35
C PHE A 57 -34.32 9.22 -22.38
N GLU A 58 -34.04 7.97 -22.73
CA GLU A 58 -34.33 6.82 -21.87
C GLU A 58 -33.36 6.79 -20.69
N ILE A 59 -32.06 7.06 -20.93
CA ILE A 59 -31.06 7.22 -19.86
C ILE A 59 -31.49 8.32 -18.89
N GLN A 60 -31.91 9.48 -19.41
CA GLN A 60 -32.39 10.59 -18.57
C GLN A 60 -33.65 10.21 -17.77
N ARG A 61 -34.61 9.52 -18.40
CA ARG A 61 -35.81 9.02 -17.74
C ARG A 61 -35.46 8.08 -16.58
N ILE A 62 -34.59 7.10 -16.83
CA ILE A 62 -34.14 6.14 -15.81
C ILE A 62 -33.55 6.92 -14.63
N LEU A 63 -32.53 7.74 -14.86
CA LEU A 63 -31.84 8.46 -13.79
C LEU A 63 -32.75 9.40 -13.00
N SER A 64 -33.72 10.05 -13.67
CA SER A 64 -34.71 10.90 -12.99
C SER A 64 -35.71 10.12 -12.12
N THR A 65 -35.94 8.84 -12.44
CA THR A 65 -36.94 7.99 -11.77
C THR A 65 -36.34 7.28 -10.56
N VAL A 66 -35.09 6.82 -10.62
CA VAL A 66 -34.46 6.08 -9.50
C VAL A 66 -34.04 7.00 -8.36
N GLY A 67 -33.73 8.27 -8.66
CA GLY A 67 -33.34 9.28 -7.68
C GLY A 67 -31.89 9.12 -7.18
N GLU A 68 -31.56 7.97 -6.58
CA GLU A 68 -30.22 7.68 -6.05
C GLU A 68 -29.40 6.79 -6.99
N TYR A 69 -28.23 7.29 -7.40
CA TYR A 69 -27.24 6.56 -8.18
C TYR A 69 -25.85 7.17 -7.98
N PHE A 70 -24.80 6.45 -8.32
CA PHE A 70 -23.45 7.00 -8.42
C PHE A 70 -22.87 6.75 -9.81
N SER A 71 -21.85 7.52 -10.19
CA SER A 71 -21.26 7.46 -11.53
C SER A 71 -19.77 7.13 -11.47
N LYS A 72 -19.31 6.21 -12.30
CA LYS A 72 -17.91 5.77 -12.38
C LYS A 72 -17.48 5.50 -13.82
N ALA A 73 -16.16 5.44 -14.04
CA ALA A 73 -15.63 5.00 -15.32
C ALA A 73 -15.98 3.52 -15.56
N GLY A 74 -16.69 3.25 -16.64
CA GLY A 74 -17.14 1.92 -17.03
C GLY A 74 -16.38 1.35 -18.21
N GLY A 75 -17.03 0.47 -18.96
CA GLY A 75 -16.50 -0.20 -20.15
C GLY A 75 -15.66 -1.43 -19.83
N SER A 76 -15.97 -2.56 -20.46
CA SER A 76 -15.34 -3.86 -20.16
C SER A 76 -13.81 -3.82 -20.31
N ALA A 77 -13.30 -3.34 -21.44
CA ALA A 77 -11.85 -3.26 -21.67
C ALA A 77 -11.15 -2.32 -20.65
N SER A 78 -11.74 -1.17 -20.35
CA SER A 78 -11.23 -0.27 -19.31
C SER A 78 -11.30 -0.86 -17.91
N ASN A 79 -12.33 -1.65 -17.57
CA ASN A 79 -12.42 -2.35 -16.29
C ASN A 79 -11.28 -3.37 -16.14
N VAL A 80 -10.95 -4.12 -17.21
CA VAL A 80 -9.84 -5.07 -17.22
C VAL A 80 -8.50 -4.37 -17.02
N ILE A 81 -8.24 -3.30 -17.78
CA ILE A 81 -7.00 -2.52 -17.67
C ILE A 81 -6.89 -1.86 -16.29
N ARG A 82 -7.99 -1.35 -15.74
CA ARG A 82 -8.04 -0.82 -14.36
C ARG A 82 -7.73 -1.89 -13.32
N GLY A 83 -8.28 -3.10 -13.48
CA GLY A 83 -8.00 -4.24 -12.62
C GLY A 83 -6.52 -4.62 -12.64
N LEU A 84 -5.91 -4.70 -13.83
CA LEU A 84 -4.48 -4.97 -14.01
C LEU A 84 -3.59 -3.91 -13.34
N ALA A 85 -3.93 -2.63 -13.49
CA ALA A 85 -3.22 -1.55 -12.78
C ALA A 85 -3.33 -1.72 -11.25
N GLY A 86 -4.48 -2.15 -10.74
CA GLY A 86 -4.66 -2.50 -9.32
C GLY A 86 -3.80 -3.66 -8.83
N PHE A 87 -3.44 -4.60 -9.72
CA PHE A 87 -2.44 -5.65 -9.48
C PHE A 87 -0.98 -5.17 -9.61
N GLY A 88 -0.75 -3.90 -9.92
CA GLY A 88 0.59 -3.32 -10.16
C GLY A 88 1.18 -3.68 -11.53
N VAL A 89 0.35 -4.00 -12.52
CA VAL A 89 0.78 -4.19 -13.91
C VAL A 89 0.83 -2.84 -14.61
N GLY A 90 1.92 -2.57 -15.35
CA GLY A 90 2.00 -1.38 -16.20
C GLY A 90 0.94 -1.45 -17.30
N ALA A 91 -0.13 -0.66 -17.20
CA ALA A 91 -1.32 -0.81 -18.03
C ALA A 91 -1.64 0.50 -18.78
N LYS A 92 -2.03 0.38 -20.06
CA LYS A 92 -2.32 1.50 -20.95
C LYS A 92 -3.68 1.36 -21.61
N LEU A 93 -4.37 2.48 -21.77
CA LEU A 93 -5.63 2.57 -22.51
C LEU A 93 -5.52 3.58 -23.65
N VAL A 94 -5.97 3.15 -24.83
CA VAL A 94 -6.03 3.97 -26.06
C VAL A 94 -7.50 4.11 -26.44
N GLY A 95 -7.93 5.30 -26.86
CA GLY A 95 -9.36 5.49 -27.08
C GLY A 95 -9.78 6.93 -27.33
N ALA A 96 -11.09 7.13 -27.37
CA ALA A 96 -11.69 8.45 -27.46
C ALA A 96 -12.60 8.74 -26.26
N ARG A 97 -12.66 10.01 -25.89
CA ARG A 97 -13.57 10.55 -24.87
C ARG A 97 -14.24 11.82 -25.39
N GLY A 98 -15.44 12.10 -24.89
CA GLY A 98 -16.09 13.38 -25.16
C GLY A 98 -15.30 14.54 -24.54
N GLN A 99 -15.53 15.73 -25.08
CA GLN A 99 -15.09 17.01 -24.49
C GLN A 99 -16.04 17.48 -23.37
N ASP A 100 -16.74 16.55 -22.73
CA ASP A 100 -17.72 16.79 -21.68
C ASP A 100 -17.17 16.42 -20.29
N GLU A 101 -17.95 16.73 -19.25
CA GLU A 101 -17.64 16.42 -17.86
C GLU A 101 -17.47 14.91 -17.60
N TRP A 102 -18.20 14.08 -18.34
CA TRP A 102 -18.13 12.62 -18.24
C TRP A 102 -16.82 12.07 -18.81
N GLY A 103 -16.33 12.65 -19.90
CA GLY A 103 -15.02 12.31 -20.48
C GLY A 103 -13.88 12.72 -19.54
N ALA A 104 -14.01 13.89 -18.90
CA ALA A 104 -13.08 14.32 -17.86
C ALA A 104 -13.10 13.37 -16.63
N LEU A 105 -14.29 12.97 -16.18
CA LEU A 105 -14.46 11.99 -15.10
C LEU A 105 -13.81 10.66 -15.44
N PHE A 106 -14.08 10.11 -16.63
CA PHE A 106 -13.51 8.86 -17.09
C PHE A 106 -11.97 8.89 -17.06
N ASN A 107 -11.39 9.91 -17.72
CA ASN A 107 -9.95 10.04 -17.84
C ASN A 107 -9.27 10.22 -16.47
N SER A 108 -9.85 11.04 -15.61
CA SER A 108 -9.36 11.27 -14.25
C SER A 108 -9.44 10.01 -13.39
N SER A 109 -10.50 9.22 -13.53
CA SER A 109 -10.68 7.96 -12.80
C SER A 109 -9.64 6.92 -13.20
N MET A 110 -9.44 6.73 -14.50
CA MET A 110 -8.45 5.77 -15.02
C MET A 110 -7.02 6.18 -14.62
N LYS A 111 -6.69 7.48 -14.72
CA LYS A 111 -5.38 8.00 -14.28
C LYS A 111 -5.14 7.79 -12.78
N ARG A 112 -6.16 8.04 -11.92
CA ARG A 112 -6.07 7.77 -10.47
C ARG A 112 -5.87 6.28 -10.16
N ALA A 113 -6.40 5.40 -10.99
CA ALA A 113 -6.20 3.97 -10.85
C ALA A 113 -4.83 3.47 -11.35
N GLY A 114 -3.94 4.36 -11.80
CA GLY A 114 -2.60 4.02 -12.27
C GLY A 114 -2.53 3.58 -13.74
N VAL A 115 -3.59 3.80 -14.52
CA VAL A 115 -3.61 3.49 -15.95
C VAL A 115 -3.00 4.65 -16.74
N ASN A 116 -2.09 4.35 -17.67
CA ASN A 116 -1.63 5.33 -18.66
C ASN A 116 -2.77 5.61 -19.65
N VAL A 117 -3.17 6.89 -19.73
CA VAL A 117 -4.27 7.38 -20.57
C VAL A 117 -3.82 8.51 -21.50
N ASP A 118 -2.53 8.58 -21.80
CA ASP A 118 -1.98 9.68 -22.61
C ASP A 118 -2.53 9.65 -24.04
N ASP A 119 -2.89 8.46 -24.54
CA ASP A 119 -3.51 8.23 -25.85
C ASP A 119 -5.06 8.17 -25.80
N MET A 120 -5.67 8.72 -24.74
CA MET A 120 -7.12 8.93 -24.67
C MET A 120 -7.50 10.29 -25.24
N VAL A 121 -7.84 10.32 -26.52
CA VAL A 121 -8.06 11.54 -27.31
C VAL A 121 -9.43 12.16 -27.00
N ALA A 122 -9.45 13.46 -26.72
CA ALA A 122 -10.69 14.22 -26.60
C ALA A 122 -11.21 14.62 -27.98
N LYS A 123 -12.44 14.22 -28.33
CA LYS A 123 -13.05 14.49 -29.64
C LYS A 123 -14.42 15.13 -29.49
N GLU A 124 -14.91 15.74 -30.56
CA GLU A 124 -16.30 16.19 -30.64
C GLU A 124 -17.26 15.00 -30.48
N GLY A 125 -18.39 15.25 -29.80
CA GLY A 125 -19.34 14.23 -29.39
C GLY A 125 -19.34 13.98 -27.88
N ASN A 126 -20.29 13.17 -27.44
CA ASN A 126 -20.52 12.85 -26.04
C ASN A 126 -19.64 11.69 -25.58
N THR A 127 -19.38 11.62 -24.28
CA THR A 127 -18.92 10.38 -23.64
C THR A 127 -20.11 9.41 -23.53
N GLY A 128 -19.88 8.11 -23.75
CA GLY A 128 -20.92 7.10 -23.63
C GLY A 128 -21.46 6.98 -22.22
N ARG A 129 -22.74 6.63 -22.06
CA ARG A 129 -23.40 6.52 -20.75
C ARG A 129 -24.10 5.19 -20.63
N CYS A 130 -23.86 4.47 -19.55
CA CYS A 130 -24.49 3.19 -19.26
C CYS A 130 -25.23 3.26 -17.94
N CYS A 131 -26.53 2.98 -17.91
CA CYS A 131 -27.25 2.73 -16.67
C CYS A 131 -27.14 1.24 -16.31
N ILE A 132 -26.58 0.95 -15.15
CA ILE A 132 -26.48 -0.39 -14.56
C ILE A 132 -27.50 -0.50 -13.43
N LEU A 133 -28.57 -1.26 -13.71
CA LEU A 133 -29.68 -1.48 -12.80
C LEU A 133 -29.44 -2.81 -12.07
N SER A 134 -29.06 -2.74 -10.80
CA SER A 134 -28.79 -3.92 -9.96
C SER A 134 -30.03 -4.29 -9.15
N CYS A 135 -30.57 -5.48 -9.39
CA CYS A 135 -31.74 -6.03 -8.69
C CYS A 135 -31.47 -7.50 -8.33
N GLU A 136 -31.60 -7.87 -7.05
CA GLU A 136 -31.43 -9.25 -6.56
C GLU A 136 -30.10 -9.92 -6.99
N GLY A 137 -29.01 -9.15 -7.02
CA GLY A 137 -27.66 -9.63 -7.41
C GLY A 137 -27.46 -9.78 -8.93
N GLN A 138 -28.50 -9.55 -9.72
CA GLN A 138 -28.44 -9.49 -11.18
C GLN A 138 -28.39 -8.05 -11.67
N ARG A 139 -27.86 -7.88 -12.89
CA ARG A 139 -27.65 -6.58 -13.52
C ARG A 139 -28.34 -6.52 -14.88
N THR A 140 -28.95 -5.39 -15.19
CA THR A 140 -29.42 -5.06 -16.54
C THR A 140 -28.82 -3.74 -16.97
N MET A 141 -28.27 -3.69 -18.18
CA MET A 141 -27.55 -2.51 -18.68
C MET A 141 -28.31 -1.83 -19.82
N ARG A 142 -28.44 -0.50 -19.74
CA ARG A 142 -28.98 0.34 -20.81
C ARG A 142 -27.90 1.33 -21.22
N THR A 143 -27.34 1.16 -22.41
CA THR A 143 -26.18 1.93 -22.87
C THR A 143 -26.55 2.87 -24.01
N CYS A 144 -26.35 4.17 -23.78
CA CYS A 144 -26.46 5.22 -24.79
C CYS A 144 -25.09 5.51 -25.41
N LEU A 145 -25.02 5.38 -26.73
CA LEU A 145 -23.86 5.74 -27.55
C LEU A 145 -24.17 6.84 -28.57
N ASP A 146 -25.25 7.60 -28.35
CA ASP A 146 -25.70 8.65 -29.26
C ASP A 146 -24.67 9.77 -29.39
N ASN A 147 -24.29 10.10 -30.63
CA ASN A 147 -23.29 11.12 -30.96
C ASN A 147 -22.00 11.00 -30.14
N THR A 148 -21.55 9.76 -29.88
CA THR A 148 -20.38 9.54 -29.04
C THR A 148 -19.07 9.88 -29.73
N ALA A 149 -18.16 10.51 -28.99
CA ALA A 149 -16.77 10.64 -29.37
C ALA A 149 -16.16 9.24 -29.52
N ARG A 150 -15.65 8.95 -30.72
CA ARG A 150 -15.23 7.60 -31.12
C ARG A 150 -13.85 7.62 -31.78
N LEU A 151 -13.04 6.64 -31.42
CA LEU A 151 -11.78 6.33 -32.08
C LEU A 151 -12.06 5.64 -33.43
N ASP A 152 -11.53 6.18 -34.51
CA ASP A 152 -11.53 5.56 -35.83
C ASP A 152 -10.37 4.55 -35.94
N PRO A 153 -10.56 3.39 -36.59
CA PRO A 153 -9.47 2.43 -36.78
C PRO A 153 -8.22 3.01 -37.44
N SER A 154 -8.35 4.00 -38.32
CA SER A 154 -7.23 4.64 -39.01
C SER A 154 -6.34 5.49 -38.09
N GLU A 155 -6.84 5.90 -36.92
CA GLU A 155 -6.08 6.63 -35.91
C GLU A 155 -5.14 5.72 -35.10
N LEU A 156 -5.30 4.39 -35.21
CA LEU A 156 -4.43 3.44 -34.55
C LEU A 156 -3.15 3.16 -35.35
N GLU A 157 -2.04 3.39 -34.67
CA GLU A 157 -0.67 3.14 -35.13
C GLU A 157 0.10 2.16 -34.23
N VAL A 158 1.20 1.62 -34.73
CA VAL A 158 2.09 0.65 -34.04
C VAL A 158 2.59 1.16 -32.69
N SER A 159 2.86 2.46 -32.58
CA SER A 159 3.32 3.14 -31.37
C SER A 159 2.38 2.97 -30.17
N HIS A 160 1.08 2.80 -30.42
CA HIS A 160 0.09 2.63 -29.35
C HIS A 160 0.31 1.34 -28.54
N PHE A 161 0.83 0.29 -29.18
CA PHE A 161 1.07 -1.02 -28.55
C PHE A 161 2.56 -1.33 -28.34
N ALA A 162 3.46 -0.42 -28.73
CA ALA A 162 4.89 -0.62 -28.58
C ALA A 162 5.29 -0.96 -27.13
N GLY A 163 6.09 -2.01 -26.96
CA GLY A 163 6.55 -2.50 -25.65
C GLY A 163 5.56 -3.37 -24.89
N SER A 164 4.30 -3.46 -25.34
CA SER A 164 3.28 -4.28 -24.67
C SER A 164 3.57 -5.76 -24.84
N LYS A 165 3.48 -6.53 -23.75
CA LYS A 165 3.55 -8.00 -23.77
C LYS A 165 2.24 -8.61 -24.26
N TYR A 166 1.14 -8.01 -23.82
CA TYR A 166 -0.21 -8.38 -24.23
C TYR A 166 -1.01 -7.16 -24.70
N VAL A 167 -1.86 -7.37 -25.69
CA VAL A 167 -2.95 -6.47 -26.04
C VAL A 167 -4.26 -7.16 -25.66
N PHE A 168 -4.99 -6.56 -24.72
CA PHE A 168 -6.32 -7.01 -24.32
C PHE A 168 -7.37 -6.38 -25.25
N LEU A 169 -8.25 -7.18 -25.82
CA LEU A 169 -9.29 -6.75 -26.76
C LEU A 169 -10.65 -7.29 -26.33
N SER A 170 -11.70 -6.50 -26.48
CA SER A 170 -13.08 -6.90 -26.17
C SER A 170 -13.91 -6.99 -27.45
N GLY A 171 -14.75 -8.02 -27.56
CA GLY A 171 -15.68 -8.22 -28.66
C GLY A 171 -16.60 -7.03 -28.93
N TYR A 172 -16.88 -6.18 -27.93
CA TYR A 172 -17.65 -4.94 -28.12
C TYR A 172 -17.04 -3.98 -29.16
N MET A 173 -15.74 -4.11 -29.46
CA MET A 173 -15.07 -3.35 -30.52
C MET A 173 -15.66 -3.61 -31.92
N LEU A 174 -16.35 -4.74 -32.14
CA LEU A 174 -16.97 -5.09 -33.42
C LEU A 174 -18.14 -4.17 -33.81
N TYR A 175 -18.71 -3.41 -32.86
CA TYR A 175 -19.62 -2.31 -33.19
C TYR A 175 -18.93 -1.15 -33.92
N ASN A 176 -17.60 -1.14 -33.98
CA ASN A 176 -16.81 -0.23 -34.79
C ASN A 176 -16.10 -1.02 -35.89
N LYS A 177 -16.66 -0.96 -37.11
CA LYS A 177 -16.24 -1.80 -38.24
C LYS A 177 -14.73 -1.68 -38.48
N GLY A 178 -14.03 -2.82 -38.50
CA GLY A 178 -12.60 -2.89 -38.80
C GLY A 178 -11.68 -2.57 -37.62
N LEU A 179 -12.22 -2.15 -36.47
CA LEU A 179 -11.40 -1.77 -35.33
C LEU A 179 -10.69 -2.97 -34.69
N LEU A 180 -11.43 -4.07 -34.48
CA LEU A 180 -10.89 -5.25 -33.83
C LEU A 180 -9.79 -5.87 -34.71
N GLU A 181 -10.05 -5.99 -36.01
CA GLU A 181 -9.08 -6.46 -37.01
C GLU A 181 -7.82 -5.60 -37.03
N ARG A 182 -7.99 -4.27 -37.06
CA ARG A 182 -6.85 -3.34 -36.99
C ARG A 182 -6.01 -3.52 -35.73
N CYS A 183 -6.64 -3.75 -34.59
CA CYS A 183 -5.92 -3.97 -33.34
C CYS A 183 -5.14 -5.30 -33.36
N VAL A 184 -5.71 -6.35 -33.93
CA VAL A 184 -5.04 -7.64 -34.13
C VAL A 184 -3.79 -7.47 -35.00
N ASP A 185 -3.92 -6.78 -36.15
CA ASP A 185 -2.79 -6.53 -37.06
C ASP A 185 -1.65 -5.77 -36.38
N LEU A 186 -1.99 -4.71 -35.63
CA LEU A 186 -1.01 -3.89 -34.94
C LEU A 186 -0.35 -4.61 -33.76
N ALA A 187 -1.11 -5.41 -33.00
CA ALA A 187 -0.58 -6.21 -31.91
C ALA A 187 0.44 -7.25 -32.45
N GLN A 188 0.12 -7.90 -33.56
CA GLN A 188 1.04 -8.82 -34.24
C GLN A 188 2.28 -8.11 -34.78
N ALA A 189 2.13 -6.90 -35.35
CA ALA A 189 3.24 -6.12 -35.88
C ALA A 189 4.29 -5.74 -34.81
N VAL A 190 3.87 -5.58 -33.54
CA VAL A 190 4.79 -5.34 -32.41
C VAL A 190 5.21 -6.62 -31.68
N GLY A 191 4.73 -7.79 -32.10
CA GLY A 191 4.99 -9.07 -31.45
C GLY A 191 4.28 -9.26 -30.10
N ALA A 192 3.24 -8.46 -29.81
CA ALA A 192 2.45 -8.62 -28.60
C ALA A 192 1.48 -9.79 -28.74
N ARG A 193 1.26 -10.52 -27.64
CA ARG A 193 0.25 -11.58 -27.57
C ARG A 193 -1.14 -10.96 -27.44
N ILE A 194 -2.16 -11.63 -27.97
CA ILE A 194 -3.53 -11.11 -27.94
C ILE A 194 -4.35 -11.88 -26.89
N ALA A 195 -4.99 -11.14 -25.99
CA ALA A 195 -6.00 -11.64 -25.09
C ALA A 195 -7.36 -11.08 -25.54
N LEU A 196 -8.26 -11.93 -26.01
CA LEU A 196 -9.58 -11.55 -26.54
C LEU A 196 -10.67 -12.01 -25.58
N ASP A 197 -11.56 -11.10 -25.21
CA ASP A 197 -12.82 -11.40 -24.52
C ASP A 197 -13.99 -11.35 -25.51
N LEU A 198 -14.85 -12.38 -25.53
CA LEU A 198 -15.99 -12.46 -26.47
C LEU A 198 -17.09 -11.43 -26.17
N ALA A 199 -17.05 -10.80 -24.99
CA ALA A 199 -17.88 -9.71 -24.51
C ALA A 199 -19.35 -10.04 -24.19
N SER A 200 -20.10 -10.63 -25.13
CA SER A 200 -21.48 -11.06 -24.90
C SER A 200 -21.99 -12.05 -25.95
N PHE A 201 -22.98 -12.88 -25.60
CA PHE A 201 -23.55 -13.85 -26.55
C PHE A 201 -24.19 -13.17 -27.77
N GLU A 202 -24.73 -11.96 -27.62
CA GLU A 202 -25.27 -11.16 -28.73
C GLU A 202 -24.18 -10.73 -29.71
N ILE A 203 -22.98 -10.40 -29.20
CA ILE A 203 -21.81 -10.11 -30.04
C ILE A 203 -21.40 -11.38 -30.78
N VAL A 204 -21.28 -12.51 -30.08
CA VAL A 204 -20.94 -13.80 -30.68
C VAL A 204 -21.91 -14.16 -31.80
N ARG A 205 -23.22 -13.97 -31.58
CA ARG A 205 -24.26 -14.23 -32.57
C ARG A 205 -24.19 -13.28 -33.77
N SER A 206 -24.09 -11.98 -33.50
CA SER A 206 -24.21 -10.93 -34.53
C SER A 206 -22.96 -10.80 -35.39
N PHE A 207 -21.80 -11.11 -34.83
CA PHE A 207 -20.49 -10.98 -35.49
C PHE A 207 -19.76 -12.32 -35.60
N ARG A 208 -20.50 -13.43 -35.63
CA ARG A 208 -19.97 -14.80 -35.71
C ARG A 208 -18.91 -14.96 -36.79
N LYS A 209 -19.15 -14.42 -37.99
CA LYS A 209 -18.21 -14.52 -39.10
C LYS A 209 -16.88 -13.83 -38.77
N GLN A 210 -16.93 -12.60 -38.29
CA GLN A 210 -15.73 -11.82 -37.96
C GLN A 210 -14.93 -12.46 -36.82
N LEU A 211 -15.62 -12.91 -35.76
CA LEU A 211 -14.97 -13.61 -34.66
C LEU A 211 -14.34 -14.93 -35.13
N ASN A 212 -15.02 -15.71 -35.98
CA ASN A 212 -14.46 -16.92 -36.61
C ASN A 212 -13.19 -16.59 -37.39
N ASP A 213 -13.24 -15.58 -38.26
CA ASP A 213 -12.09 -15.19 -39.09
C ASP A 213 -10.89 -14.79 -38.20
N ILE A 214 -11.12 -14.02 -37.13
CA ILE A 214 -10.07 -13.57 -36.20
C ILE A 214 -9.51 -14.73 -35.38
N ILE A 215 -10.35 -15.55 -34.75
CA ILE A 215 -9.90 -16.61 -33.85
C ILE A 215 -9.21 -17.73 -34.63
N THR A 216 -9.79 -18.16 -35.75
CA THR A 216 -9.23 -19.26 -36.56
C THR A 216 -7.96 -18.89 -37.31
N SER A 217 -7.63 -17.60 -37.43
CA SER A 217 -6.32 -17.14 -37.91
C SER A 217 -5.15 -17.61 -37.04
N GLY A 218 -5.41 -18.01 -35.78
CA GLY A 218 -4.40 -18.44 -34.82
C GLY A 218 -3.66 -17.28 -34.14
N GLY A 219 -4.08 -16.03 -34.36
CA GLY A 219 -3.47 -14.84 -33.75
C GLY A 219 -3.83 -14.58 -32.28
N VAL A 220 -4.88 -15.23 -31.77
CA VAL A 220 -5.37 -15.03 -30.40
C VAL A 220 -4.66 -16.00 -29.45
N SER A 221 -3.90 -15.47 -28.49
CA SER A 221 -3.22 -16.31 -27.49
C SER A 221 -4.16 -16.77 -26.38
N ILE A 222 -4.99 -15.87 -25.85
CA ILE A 222 -5.93 -16.18 -24.78
C ILE A 222 -7.32 -15.74 -25.21
N CYS A 223 -8.32 -16.64 -25.13
CA CYS A 223 -9.71 -16.30 -25.35
C CYS A 223 -10.51 -16.47 -24.06
N PHE A 224 -11.19 -15.41 -23.63
CA PHE A 224 -12.10 -15.40 -22.49
C PHE A 224 -13.55 -15.39 -22.98
N CYS A 225 -14.40 -16.15 -22.29
CA CYS A 225 -15.85 -16.09 -22.45
C CYS A 225 -16.58 -16.55 -21.18
N ASN A 226 -17.88 -16.31 -21.10
CA ASN A 226 -18.77 -16.99 -20.16
C ASN A 226 -19.48 -18.20 -20.79
N GLU A 227 -20.30 -18.91 -20.00
CA GLU A 227 -21.02 -20.10 -20.44
C GLU A 227 -21.96 -19.86 -21.63
N ASP A 228 -22.68 -18.74 -21.66
CA ASP A 228 -23.61 -18.40 -22.75
C ASP A 228 -22.86 -18.09 -24.05
N GLU A 229 -21.76 -17.34 -23.95
CA GLU A 229 -20.87 -17.03 -25.08
C GLU A 229 -20.19 -18.28 -25.64
N ALA A 230 -19.74 -19.18 -24.77
CA ALA A 230 -19.15 -20.46 -25.17
C ALA A 230 -20.17 -21.35 -25.91
N ILE A 231 -21.40 -21.42 -25.41
CA ILE A 231 -22.50 -22.15 -26.05
C ILE A 231 -22.85 -21.55 -27.41
N GLU A 232 -22.99 -20.23 -27.49
CA GLU A 232 -23.32 -19.53 -28.74
C GLU A 232 -22.19 -19.68 -29.78
N TRP A 233 -20.93 -19.67 -29.32
CA TRP A 233 -19.76 -19.92 -30.17
C TRP A 233 -19.75 -21.33 -30.74
N ALA A 234 -20.08 -22.33 -29.93
CA ALA A 234 -20.20 -23.73 -30.34
C ALA A 234 -21.42 -24.02 -31.25
N GLY A 235 -22.21 -23.01 -31.59
CA GLY A 235 -23.31 -23.09 -32.56
C GLY A 235 -24.69 -22.81 -31.99
N GLY A 236 -24.83 -22.67 -30.66
CA GLY A 236 -26.08 -22.24 -30.02
C GLY A 236 -27.25 -23.22 -30.16
N THR A 237 -26.99 -24.51 -30.43
CA THR A 237 -28.06 -25.51 -30.58
C THR A 237 -28.48 -26.12 -29.23
N PRO A 238 -29.74 -26.57 -29.07
CA PRO A 238 -30.16 -27.26 -27.84
C PRO A 238 -29.25 -28.46 -27.52
N GLY A 239 -28.74 -28.51 -26.30
CA GLY A 239 -27.81 -29.55 -25.84
C GLY A 239 -26.32 -29.22 -26.04
N THR A 240 -25.99 -28.07 -26.62
CA THR A 240 -24.62 -27.56 -26.67
C THR A 240 -24.14 -27.19 -25.27
N THR A 241 -22.91 -27.56 -24.89
CA THR A 241 -22.37 -27.30 -23.54
C THR A 241 -21.22 -26.28 -23.57
N PRO A 242 -20.94 -25.57 -22.46
CA PRO A 242 -19.80 -24.66 -22.37
C PRO A 242 -18.45 -25.35 -22.63
N GLU A 243 -18.30 -26.61 -22.25
CA GLU A 243 -17.09 -27.43 -22.50
C GLU A 243 -16.83 -27.62 -23.99
N GLN A 244 -17.88 -27.78 -24.81
CA GLN A 244 -17.73 -27.87 -26.25
C GLN A 244 -17.21 -26.56 -26.85
N GLY A 245 -17.70 -25.42 -26.35
CA GLY A 245 -17.20 -24.10 -26.72
C GLY A 245 -15.73 -23.90 -26.33
N LEU A 246 -15.38 -24.28 -25.09
CA LEU A 246 -14.00 -24.27 -24.58
C LEU A 246 -13.07 -25.12 -25.46
N ASP A 247 -13.50 -26.34 -25.80
CA ASP A 247 -12.72 -27.27 -26.62
C ASP A 247 -12.52 -26.77 -28.05
N LEU A 248 -13.55 -26.16 -28.64
CA LEU A 248 -13.46 -25.55 -29.98
C LEU A 248 -12.50 -24.35 -29.99
N LEU A 249 -12.58 -23.48 -28.99
CA LEU A 249 -11.66 -22.33 -28.85
C LEU A 249 -10.21 -22.79 -28.66
N ALA A 250 -9.97 -23.83 -27.87
CA ALA A 250 -8.65 -24.40 -27.62
C ALA A 250 -8.00 -25.05 -28.86
N GLN A 251 -8.74 -25.27 -29.95
CA GLN A 251 -8.15 -25.70 -31.24
C GLN A 251 -7.37 -24.56 -31.90
N TYR A 252 -7.76 -23.31 -31.65
CA TYR A 252 -7.22 -22.14 -32.34
C TYR A 252 -6.36 -21.28 -31.42
N CYS A 253 -6.81 -21.03 -30.18
CA CYS A 253 -6.14 -20.22 -29.18
C CYS A 253 -5.16 -21.03 -28.32
N ASP A 254 -4.08 -20.43 -27.83
CA ASP A 254 -3.13 -21.11 -26.93
C ASP A 254 -3.81 -21.51 -25.62
N ILE A 255 -4.67 -20.64 -25.09
CA ILE A 255 -5.42 -20.84 -23.85
C ILE A 255 -6.89 -20.40 -24.10
N SER A 256 -7.83 -21.30 -23.85
CA SER A 256 -9.25 -20.99 -23.78
C SER A 256 -9.70 -20.95 -22.32
N VAL A 257 -10.51 -19.94 -21.95
CA VAL A 257 -11.02 -19.75 -20.59
C VAL A 257 -12.51 -19.46 -20.63
N THR A 258 -13.30 -20.29 -19.94
CA THR A 258 -14.75 -20.14 -19.84
C THR A 258 -15.16 -19.99 -18.39
N THR A 259 -15.73 -18.84 -18.04
CA THR A 259 -16.29 -18.56 -16.72
C THR A 259 -17.72 -19.12 -16.60
N LEU A 260 -18.04 -19.70 -15.44
CA LEU A 260 -19.28 -20.43 -15.17
C LEU A 260 -20.04 -19.85 -13.96
N GLY A 261 -19.89 -18.55 -13.71
CA GLY A 261 -20.48 -17.86 -12.57
C GLY A 261 -20.09 -18.50 -11.22
N GLU A 262 -21.09 -18.87 -10.42
CA GLU A 262 -20.91 -19.50 -9.11
C GLU A 262 -20.23 -20.88 -9.16
N LYS A 263 -20.13 -21.51 -10.34
CA LYS A 263 -19.42 -22.78 -10.54
C LYS A 263 -17.92 -22.59 -10.75
N GLY A 264 -17.45 -21.35 -10.98
CA GLY A 264 -16.04 -21.01 -11.16
C GLY A 264 -15.65 -20.86 -12.63
N CYS A 265 -14.62 -21.57 -13.09
CA CYS A 265 -14.20 -21.53 -14.49
C CYS A 265 -13.60 -22.85 -14.99
N LEU A 266 -13.59 -22.99 -16.30
CA LEU A 266 -12.86 -24.02 -17.05
C LEU A 266 -11.75 -23.38 -17.88
N VAL A 267 -10.59 -24.02 -17.92
CA VAL A 267 -9.44 -23.56 -18.71
C VAL A 267 -8.85 -24.74 -19.46
N LYS A 268 -8.54 -24.52 -20.75
CA LYS A 268 -7.91 -25.53 -21.59
C LYS A 268 -6.76 -24.93 -22.39
N GLU A 269 -5.60 -25.56 -22.29
CA GLU A 269 -4.44 -25.25 -23.11
C GLU A 269 -4.52 -26.00 -24.45
N LYS A 270 -4.04 -25.37 -25.52
CA LYS A 270 -4.01 -25.95 -26.85
C LYS A 270 -3.25 -27.28 -26.87
N GLY A 271 -3.92 -28.33 -27.33
CA GLY A 271 -3.35 -29.68 -27.40
C GLY A 271 -3.28 -30.42 -26.06
N ALA A 272 -3.70 -29.81 -24.95
CA ALA A 272 -3.80 -30.51 -23.68
C ALA A 272 -4.98 -31.49 -23.68
N ALA A 273 -4.76 -32.69 -23.13
CA ALA A 273 -5.80 -33.70 -22.98
C ALA A 273 -6.80 -33.34 -21.87
N GLU A 274 -6.32 -32.70 -20.80
CA GLU A 274 -7.12 -32.39 -19.61
C GLU A 274 -7.61 -30.94 -19.61
N THR A 275 -8.83 -30.76 -19.11
CA THR A 275 -9.42 -29.45 -18.82
C THR A 275 -9.21 -29.13 -17.34
N ILE A 276 -8.72 -27.93 -17.05
CA ILE A 276 -8.56 -27.43 -15.68
C ILE A 276 -9.90 -26.85 -15.23
N ALA A 277 -10.55 -27.49 -14.27
CA ALA A 277 -11.72 -26.95 -13.59
C ALA A 277 -11.32 -26.30 -12.27
N GLN A 278 -11.69 -25.03 -12.07
CA GLN A 278 -11.47 -24.29 -10.84
C GLN A 278 -12.81 -23.83 -10.27
N PRO A 279 -13.21 -24.30 -9.07
CA PRO A 279 -14.42 -23.83 -8.41
C PRO A 279 -14.36 -22.34 -8.06
N ALA A 280 -15.53 -21.70 -7.99
CA ALA A 280 -15.64 -20.33 -7.51
C ALA A 280 -15.24 -20.23 -6.03
N CYS A 281 -14.88 -19.02 -5.61
CA CYS A 281 -14.46 -18.75 -4.24
C CYS A 281 -15.62 -18.90 -3.25
N SER A 282 -15.36 -19.56 -2.12
CA SER A 282 -16.32 -19.70 -1.04
C SER A 282 -16.36 -18.44 -0.14
N GLY A 283 -17.47 -18.26 0.56
CA GLY A 283 -17.66 -17.15 1.51
C GLY A 283 -17.73 -15.77 0.84
N VAL A 284 -18.31 -15.71 -0.36
CA VAL A 284 -18.59 -14.47 -1.11
C VAL A 284 -20.06 -14.12 -0.93
N THR A 285 -20.35 -12.90 -0.50
CA THR A 285 -21.71 -12.34 -0.53
C THR A 285 -21.90 -11.52 -1.80
N VAL A 286 -22.69 -12.02 -2.75
CA VAL A 286 -22.93 -11.34 -4.02
C VAL A 286 -23.87 -10.15 -3.82
N VAL A 287 -23.38 -8.95 -4.12
CA VAL A 287 -24.12 -7.69 -4.10
C VAL A 287 -24.52 -7.29 -5.52
N ASP A 288 -23.58 -7.35 -6.46
CA ASP A 288 -23.77 -7.02 -7.87
C ASP A 288 -22.79 -7.84 -8.71
N THR A 289 -23.24 -8.45 -9.80
CA THR A 289 -22.40 -9.29 -10.69
C THR A 289 -21.63 -8.47 -11.74
N THR A 290 -21.76 -7.15 -11.73
CA THR A 290 -21.12 -6.23 -12.68
C THR A 290 -19.59 -6.31 -12.59
N GLY A 291 -18.93 -6.49 -13.74
CA GLY A 291 -17.46 -6.55 -13.84
C GLY A 291 -16.83 -7.85 -13.35
N ALA A 292 -17.61 -8.88 -12.97
CA ALA A 292 -17.07 -10.16 -12.50
C ALA A 292 -16.12 -10.82 -13.53
N GLY A 293 -16.53 -10.87 -14.80
CA GLY A 293 -15.71 -11.38 -15.91
C GLY A 293 -14.49 -10.50 -16.19
N ASP A 294 -14.65 -9.17 -16.16
CA ASP A 294 -13.55 -8.22 -16.39
C ASP A 294 -12.45 -8.38 -15.32
N LEU A 295 -12.82 -8.46 -14.04
CA LEU A 295 -11.85 -8.63 -12.96
C LEU A 295 -11.28 -10.04 -12.94
N PHE A 296 -12.07 -11.06 -13.32
CA PHE A 296 -11.54 -12.40 -13.57
C PHE A 296 -10.43 -12.37 -14.63
N ALA A 297 -10.67 -11.75 -15.80
CA ALA A 297 -9.69 -11.63 -16.87
C ALA A 297 -8.44 -10.86 -16.41
N SER A 298 -8.62 -9.82 -15.59
CA SER A 298 -7.53 -9.06 -14.97
C SER A 298 -6.62 -9.93 -14.11
N GLY A 299 -7.20 -10.69 -13.17
CA GLY A 299 -6.46 -11.58 -12.27
C GLY A 299 -5.80 -12.75 -13.01
N PHE A 300 -6.48 -13.29 -14.01
CA PHE A 300 -5.94 -14.35 -14.86
C PHE A 300 -4.73 -13.83 -15.66
N LEU A 301 -4.87 -12.71 -16.36
CA LEU A 301 -3.80 -12.16 -17.19
C LEU A 301 -2.60 -11.67 -16.35
N TYR A 302 -2.85 -11.08 -15.17
CA TYR A 302 -1.80 -10.81 -14.18
C TYR A 302 -0.99 -12.07 -13.86
N SER A 303 -1.66 -13.19 -13.63
CA SER A 303 -1.00 -14.46 -13.29
C SER A 303 -0.12 -14.99 -14.43
N ILE A 304 -0.60 -14.88 -15.67
CA ILE A 304 0.17 -15.24 -16.87
C ILE A 304 1.42 -14.34 -17.00
N LEU A 305 1.28 -13.04 -16.80
CA LEU A 305 2.40 -12.07 -16.85
C LEU A 305 3.46 -12.32 -15.78
N ARG A 306 3.06 -12.88 -14.63
CA ARG A 306 3.97 -13.26 -13.53
C ARG A 306 4.51 -14.69 -13.66
N GLY A 307 4.16 -15.42 -14.73
CA GLY A 307 4.66 -16.78 -14.99
C GLY A 307 4.04 -17.86 -14.10
N TYR A 308 2.86 -17.63 -13.55
CA TYR A 308 2.15 -18.64 -12.76
C TYR A 308 1.51 -19.71 -13.65
N SER A 309 1.24 -20.89 -13.06
CA SER A 309 0.56 -21.98 -13.75
C SER A 309 -0.88 -21.63 -14.09
N LEU A 310 -1.45 -22.28 -15.13
CA LEU A 310 -2.86 -22.07 -15.50
C LEU A 310 -3.82 -22.35 -14.35
N LYS A 311 -3.55 -23.36 -13.53
CA LYS A 311 -4.34 -23.62 -12.31
C LYS A 311 -4.33 -22.43 -11.36
N LYS A 312 -3.16 -21.83 -11.12
CA LYS A 312 -3.05 -20.65 -10.24
C LYS A 312 -3.67 -19.42 -10.88
N ALA A 313 -3.57 -19.26 -12.20
CA ALA A 313 -4.23 -18.21 -12.95
C ALA A 313 -5.76 -18.32 -12.83
N SER A 314 -6.32 -19.53 -12.94
CA SER A 314 -7.75 -19.79 -12.72
C SER A 314 -8.18 -19.41 -11.30
N GLU A 315 -7.41 -19.80 -10.29
CA GLU A 315 -7.70 -19.47 -8.88
C GLU A 315 -7.70 -17.96 -8.64
N ILE A 316 -6.68 -17.25 -9.11
CA ILE A 316 -6.56 -15.79 -8.97
C ILE A 316 -7.65 -15.06 -9.76
N GLY A 317 -8.00 -15.55 -10.96
CA GLY A 317 -9.14 -15.05 -11.73
C GLY A 317 -10.44 -15.20 -10.95
N CYS A 318 -10.74 -16.38 -10.41
CA CYS A 318 -11.92 -16.60 -9.57
C CYS A 318 -11.93 -15.70 -8.33
N LEU A 319 -10.78 -15.48 -7.69
CA LEU A 319 -10.65 -14.56 -6.55
C LEU A 319 -10.95 -13.11 -6.96
N ALA A 320 -10.44 -12.66 -8.10
CA ALA A 320 -10.68 -11.31 -8.62
C ALA A 320 -12.16 -11.08 -8.97
N GLY A 321 -12.78 -12.03 -9.66
CA GLY A 321 -14.23 -12.01 -9.90
C GLY A 321 -15.04 -12.04 -8.61
N GLY A 322 -14.70 -12.93 -7.66
CA GLY A 322 -15.37 -13.02 -6.36
C GLY A 322 -15.20 -11.79 -5.47
N ALA A 323 -14.10 -11.04 -5.65
CA ALA A 323 -13.85 -9.82 -4.90
C ALA A 323 -14.75 -8.67 -5.35
N VAL A 324 -14.87 -8.45 -6.67
CA VAL A 324 -15.65 -7.31 -7.20
C VAL A 324 -17.14 -7.47 -6.96
N VAL A 325 -17.66 -8.70 -7.01
CA VAL A 325 -19.11 -8.92 -6.85
C VAL A 325 -19.65 -8.62 -5.45
N GLN A 326 -18.78 -8.38 -4.48
CA GLN A 326 -19.14 -8.00 -3.11
C GLN A 326 -19.44 -6.50 -2.95
N THR A 327 -19.34 -5.72 -4.02
CA THR A 327 -19.69 -4.30 -4.03
C THR A 327 -20.58 -3.98 -5.23
N LEU A 328 -21.19 -2.81 -5.22
CA LEU A 328 -22.04 -2.33 -6.30
C LEU A 328 -21.16 -1.72 -7.41
N GLY A 329 -21.35 -2.15 -8.66
CA GLY A 329 -20.59 -1.71 -9.84
C GLY A 329 -19.32 -2.52 -10.16
N SER A 330 -18.62 -2.13 -11.23
CA SER A 330 -17.45 -2.82 -11.81
C SER A 330 -16.09 -2.43 -11.21
N GLU A 331 -16.07 -1.75 -10.06
CA GLU A 331 -14.83 -1.19 -9.49
C GLU A 331 -14.53 -1.78 -8.12
N MET A 332 -13.35 -2.40 -8.01
CA MET A 332 -12.82 -2.90 -6.75
C MET A 332 -12.59 -1.76 -5.75
N THR A 333 -13.30 -1.78 -4.62
CA THR A 333 -13.01 -0.90 -3.49
C THR A 333 -11.73 -1.33 -2.77
N GLN A 334 -11.21 -0.46 -1.91
CA GLN A 334 -10.07 -0.82 -1.05
C GLN A 334 -10.35 -2.07 -0.20
N ALA A 335 -11.59 -2.25 0.28
CA ALA A 335 -11.99 -3.44 1.02
C ALA A 335 -11.97 -4.70 0.15
N ASN A 336 -12.38 -4.62 -1.12
CA ASN A 336 -12.32 -5.74 -2.06
C ASN A 336 -10.86 -6.11 -2.36
N TRP A 337 -9.99 -5.13 -2.59
CA TRP A 337 -8.55 -5.40 -2.77
C TRP A 337 -7.94 -6.06 -1.54
N HIS A 338 -8.27 -5.57 -0.35
CA HIS A 338 -7.81 -6.17 0.90
C HIS A 338 -8.29 -7.63 1.04
N TRP A 339 -9.57 -7.89 0.77
CA TRP A 339 -10.16 -9.22 0.78
C TRP A 339 -9.47 -10.17 -0.21
N LEU A 340 -9.19 -9.68 -1.42
CA LEU A 340 -8.50 -10.42 -2.47
C LEU A 340 -7.09 -10.78 -2.05
N HIS A 341 -6.31 -9.79 -1.60
CA HIS A 341 -4.93 -10.01 -1.17
C HIS A 341 -4.86 -10.96 0.03
N GLN A 342 -5.78 -10.85 1.00
CA GLN A 342 -5.83 -11.80 2.12
C GLN A 342 -5.97 -13.25 1.65
N ARG A 343 -6.79 -13.52 0.62
CA ARG A 343 -7.03 -14.87 0.10
C ARG A 343 -5.97 -15.34 -0.88
N LEU A 344 -5.53 -14.49 -1.80
CA LEU A 344 -4.44 -14.76 -2.76
C LEU A 344 -3.15 -15.13 -2.02
N HIS A 345 -2.90 -14.48 -0.89
CA HIS A 345 -1.77 -14.77 -0.02
C HIS A 345 -2.12 -15.73 1.12
N GLY A 346 -3.37 -16.17 1.29
CA GLY A 346 -3.78 -17.06 2.38
C GLY A 346 -3.16 -18.47 2.28
N GLU A 347 -3.05 -19.03 1.07
CA GLU A 347 -2.42 -20.32 0.82
C GLU A 347 -0.91 -20.22 0.59
N LEU A 348 -0.41 -19.13 -0.02
CA LEU A 348 1.03 -18.86 -0.22
C LEU A 348 1.75 -18.32 1.04
N ALA A 349 1.00 -17.83 2.04
CA ALA A 349 1.52 -17.41 3.33
C ALA A 349 2.07 -18.58 4.16
N ALA A 350 1.73 -19.82 3.80
CA ALA A 350 2.29 -20.99 4.46
C ALA A 350 3.73 -21.29 4.02
N GLU A 351 4.15 -20.97 2.77
CA GLU A 351 5.43 -21.50 2.27
C GLU A 351 6.39 -20.55 1.53
N THR A 352 6.05 -19.41 0.90
CA THR A 352 7.10 -18.72 0.09
C THR A 352 7.06 -17.21 -0.19
N VAL A 353 6.09 -16.40 0.24
CA VAL A 353 6.19 -14.93 0.02
C VAL A 353 5.75 -14.14 1.24
N ARG A 354 6.70 -13.39 1.83
CA ARG A 354 6.36 -12.33 2.79
C ARG A 354 5.54 -11.27 2.05
N SER A 355 4.26 -11.17 2.37
CA SER A 355 3.35 -10.05 2.07
C SER A 355 3.78 -8.72 2.73
N SER A 356 5.07 -8.56 3.03
CA SER A 356 5.58 -7.53 3.92
C SER A 356 5.57 -6.14 3.29
N ALA A 357 5.75 -5.96 1.98
CA ALA A 357 5.94 -4.60 1.44
C ALA A 357 4.70 -3.70 1.64
N ILE A 358 3.53 -4.13 1.16
CA ILE A 358 2.28 -3.35 1.31
C ILE A 358 1.81 -3.33 2.77
N ALA A 359 1.98 -4.43 3.52
CA ALA A 359 1.57 -4.48 4.91
C ALA A 359 2.48 -3.61 5.81
N VAL A 360 3.80 -3.59 5.56
CA VAL A 360 4.74 -2.63 6.18
C VAL A 360 4.39 -1.22 5.77
N GLN A 361 4.05 -0.96 4.50
CA GLN A 361 3.62 0.35 4.04
C GLN A 361 2.37 0.84 4.79
N GLN A 362 1.35 0.01 4.95
CA GLN A 362 0.14 0.35 5.70
C GLN A 362 0.43 0.61 7.19
N GLU A 363 1.29 -0.19 7.81
CA GLU A 363 1.73 0.04 9.19
C GLU A 363 2.51 1.34 9.34
N LEU A 364 3.42 1.63 8.42
CA LEU A 364 4.18 2.88 8.40
C LEU A 364 3.26 4.10 8.25
N LEU A 365 2.25 4.03 7.36
CA LEU A 365 1.26 5.11 7.22
C LEU A 365 0.47 5.35 8.51
N ALA A 366 0.06 4.28 9.21
CA ALA A 366 -0.62 4.41 10.50
C ALA A 366 0.30 5.01 11.57
N CYS A 367 1.58 4.62 11.58
CA CYS A 367 2.57 5.20 12.47
C CYS A 367 2.80 6.70 12.18
N TYR A 368 3.00 7.08 10.93
CA TYR A 368 3.18 8.48 10.53
C TYR A 368 1.95 9.33 10.87
N ALA A 369 0.74 8.81 10.69
CA ALA A 369 -0.49 9.50 11.09
C ALA A 369 -0.57 9.71 12.62
N LEU A 370 -0.08 8.77 13.43
CA LEU A 370 0.04 8.96 14.88
C LEU A 370 1.12 10.01 15.20
N ILE A 371 2.28 9.96 14.55
CA ILE A 371 3.40 10.89 14.76
C ILE A 371 3.00 12.32 14.38
N GLU A 372 2.29 12.49 13.26
CA GLU A 372 1.78 13.79 12.83
C GLU A 372 0.75 14.34 13.82
N ARG A 373 -0.15 13.49 14.33
CA ARG A 373 -1.16 13.89 15.32
C ARG A 373 -0.57 14.24 16.68
N LYS A 374 0.39 13.45 17.16
CA LYS A 374 0.99 13.61 18.49
C LYS A 374 2.19 14.54 18.49
N GLY A 375 2.78 14.84 17.34
CA GLY A 375 4.03 15.57 17.23
C GLY A 375 5.25 14.70 17.53
N ARG A 376 6.38 15.04 16.88
CA ARG A 376 7.69 14.46 17.18
C ARG A 376 8.20 14.96 18.54
N GLY A 377 9.11 14.21 19.16
CA GLY A 377 9.62 14.56 20.48
C GLY A 377 10.78 13.70 20.94
N VAL A 378 10.79 13.35 22.22
CA VAL A 378 11.88 12.57 22.82
C VAL A 378 11.54 11.09 22.80
N VAL A 379 12.42 10.28 22.22
CA VAL A 379 12.26 8.84 22.11
C VAL A 379 13.14 8.16 23.14
N TYR A 380 12.53 7.38 24.04
CA TYR A 380 13.24 6.62 25.05
C TYR A 380 13.35 5.15 24.67
N TYR A 381 14.58 4.64 24.76
CA TYR A 381 14.89 3.21 24.67
C TYR A 381 15.46 2.74 26.01
N GLY A 382 15.08 1.54 26.45
CA GLY A 382 15.57 1.01 27.72
C GLY A 382 15.12 -0.41 28.01
N SER A 383 15.58 -0.97 29.13
CA SER A 383 15.27 -2.34 29.51
C SER A 383 13.77 -2.57 29.71
N ALA A 384 13.21 -3.53 28.96
CA ALA A 384 11.86 -4.02 29.17
C ALA A 384 11.73 -4.99 30.37
N ARG A 385 12.83 -5.26 31.09
CA ARG A 385 12.90 -6.24 32.19
C ARG A 385 13.00 -5.61 33.57
N LEU A 386 13.55 -4.40 33.67
CA LEU A 386 13.67 -3.68 34.93
C LEU A 386 12.31 -3.05 35.26
N ARG A 387 11.70 -3.49 36.36
CA ARG A 387 10.34 -3.12 36.80
C ARG A 387 10.40 -2.09 37.94
N ASP A 388 9.22 -1.63 38.35
CA ASP A 388 9.03 -0.83 39.56
C ASP A 388 9.72 -1.48 40.77
N GLY A 389 10.40 -0.68 41.57
CA GLY A 389 11.27 -1.10 42.67
C GLY A 389 12.77 -1.20 42.35
N SER A 390 13.18 -1.11 41.08
CA SER A 390 14.60 -0.98 40.72
C SER A 390 15.03 0.49 40.63
N ASP A 391 16.29 0.79 41.02
CA ASP A 391 16.85 2.16 40.99
C ASP A 391 16.69 2.79 39.60
N HIS A 392 17.16 2.11 38.56
CA HIS A 392 17.04 2.56 37.18
C HIS A 392 15.60 2.84 36.73
N TRP A 393 14.60 2.09 37.21
CA TRP A 393 13.19 2.37 36.88
C TRP A 393 12.73 3.69 37.49
N GLY A 394 12.99 3.92 38.78
CA GLY A 394 12.63 5.17 39.46
C GLY A 394 13.30 6.39 38.82
N ARG A 395 14.60 6.26 38.52
CA ARG A 395 15.41 7.23 37.79
C ARG A 395 14.82 7.58 36.42
N SER A 396 14.35 6.57 35.68
CA SER A 396 13.71 6.77 34.37
C SER A 396 12.39 7.52 34.47
N ARG A 397 11.60 7.31 35.52
CA ARG A 397 10.35 8.06 35.75
C ARG A 397 10.62 9.53 36.04
N VAL A 398 11.61 9.81 36.90
CA VAL A 398 12.04 11.19 37.18
C VAL A 398 12.51 11.87 35.89
N LEU A 399 13.36 11.19 35.13
CA LEU A 399 13.89 11.73 33.87
C LEU A 399 12.78 12.01 32.84
N GLY A 400 11.82 11.09 32.69
CA GLY A 400 10.68 11.29 31.79
C GLY A 400 9.85 12.52 32.15
N ALA A 401 9.63 12.75 33.45
CA ALA A 401 8.90 13.92 33.94
C ALA A 401 9.67 15.23 33.70
N THR A 402 10.97 15.27 34.00
CA THR A 402 11.78 16.49 33.93
C THR A 402 12.09 16.89 32.49
N VAL A 403 12.40 15.95 31.61
CA VAL A 403 12.65 16.23 30.18
C VAL A 403 11.38 16.69 29.47
N ALA A 404 10.22 16.08 29.78
CA ALA A 404 8.94 16.52 29.21
C ALA A 404 8.63 17.98 29.59
N LYS A 405 8.90 18.38 30.84
CA LYS A 405 8.77 19.78 31.29
C LYS A 405 9.76 20.72 30.60
N LEU A 406 11.01 20.30 30.44
CA LEU A 406 12.07 21.11 29.83
C LEU A 406 11.79 21.40 28.34
N LEU A 407 11.44 20.35 27.59
CA LEU A 407 11.31 20.44 26.13
C LEU A 407 9.89 20.73 25.67
N ASN A 408 8.88 20.44 26.49
CA ASN A 408 7.46 20.58 26.15
C ASN A 408 7.12 19.92 24.80
N CYS A 409 7.52 18.66 24.66
CA CYS A 409 7.29 17.84 23.47
C CYS A 409 6.77 16.46 23.88
N THR A 410 6.35 15.68 22.90
CA THR A 410 5.80 14.34 23.13
C THR A 410 6.87 13.35 23.59
N THR A 411 6.54 12.55 24.59
CA THR A 411 7.38 11.41 25.02
C THR A 411 6.98 10.16 24.25
N TRP A 412 7.94 9.62 23.48
CA TRP A 412 7.78 8.45 22.63
C TRP A 412 8.52 7.23 23.18
N THR A 413 7.86 6.07 23.15
CA THR A 413 8.50 4.80 23.51
C THR A 413 8.02 3.63 22.66
N GLY A 414 8.64 2.47 22.85
CA GLY A 414 8.14 1.20 22.29
C GLY A 414 6.82 0.70 22.91
N GLY A 415 6.27 1.38 23.93
CA GLY A 415 5.05 1.01 24.64
C GLY A 415 5.11 -0.34 25.37
N GLY A 416 6.33 -0.83 25.61
CA GLY A 416 6.66 -2.00 26.40
C GLY A 416 6.75 -1.69 27.90
N PRO A 417 6.70 -2.70 28.77
CA PRO A 417 6.79 -2.50 30.21
C PRO A 417 8.23 -2.18 30.64
N GLY A 418 8.45 -1.77 31.89
CA GLY A 418 9.79 -1.53 32.43
C GLY A 418 10.26 -0.07 32.34
N MET A 419 11.50 0.20 31.94
CA MET A 419 12.04 1.57 32.01
C MET A 419 11.38 2.55 31.01
N MET A 420 10.95 2.05 29.85
CA MET A 420 10.16 2.83 28.88
C MET A 420 8.79 3.20 29.44
N GLU A 421 8.16 2.27 30.16
CA GLU A 421 6.93 2.52 30.92
C GLU A 421 7.17 3.58 32.00
N ALA A 422 8.27 3.49 32.75
CA ALA A 422 8.63 4.48 33.76
C ALA A 422 8.73 5.90 33.18
N ALA A 423 9.49 6.07 32.09
CA ALA A 423 9.64 7.36 31.42
C ALA A 423 8.30 7.91 30.90
N THR A 424 7.46 7.03 30.34
CA THR A 424 6.12 7.41 29.89
C THR A 424 5.24 7.87 31.05
N LEU A 425 5.20 7.10 32.15
CA LEU A 425 4.44 7.45 33.35
C LEU A 425 4.93 8.78 33.94
N GLY A 426 6.24 9.02 33.97
CA GLY A 426 6.79 10.29 34.44
C GLY A 426 6.31 11.50 33.61
N ALA A 427 6.29 11.36 32.29
CA ALA A 427 5.76 12.39 31.40
C ALA A 427 4.24 12.60 31.60
N MET A 428 3.48 11.53 31.79
CA MET A 428 2.04 11.61 32.10
C MET A 428 1.78 12.28 33.45
N ASP A 429 2.54 11.94 34.50
CA ASP A 429 2.44 12.57 35.83
C ASP A 429 2.74 14.07 35.76
N ALA A 430 3.60 14.48 34.82
CA ALA A 430 3.92 15.87 34.55
C ALA A 430 2.89 16.59 33.67
N GLY A 431 1.85 15.89 33.19
CA GLY A 431 0.78 16.46 32.36
C GLY A 431 1.15 16.65 30.88
N HIS A 432 2.16 15.93 30.37
CA HIS A 432 2.62 16.05 28.99
C HIS A 432 2.14 14.90 28.10
N GLU A 433 2.16 15.17 26.79
CA GLU A 433 1.72 14.24 25.76
C GLU A 433 2.64 13.01 25.68
N VAL A 434 2.04 11.82 25.52
CA VAL A 434 2.76 10.56 25.37
C VAL A 434 2.22 9.72 24.23
N ALA A 435 3.10 8.99 23.57
CA ALA A 435 2.74 8.08 22.50
C ALA A 435 3.67 6.86 22.41
N GLY A 436 3.21 5.78 21.78
CA GLY A 436 4.03 4.58 21.64
C GLY A 436 3.81 3.78 20.35
N ILE A 437 4.91 3.21 19.84
CA ILE A 437 4.90 2.30 18.69
C ILE A 437 5.24 0.89 19.18
N ARG A 438 4.20 0.07 19.32
CA ARG A 438 4.24 -1.24 19.98
C ARG A 438 4.52 -2.35 18.99
N ILE A 439 4.96 -3.50 19.49
CA ILE A 439 5.02 -4.76 18.73
C ILE A 439 4.30 -5.87 19.50
N GLY A 440 3.65 -6.79 18.77
CA GLY A 440 2.82 -7.84 19.38
C GLY A 440 3.57 -8.80 20.33
N ARG A 441 4.90 -8.89 20.26
CA ARG A 441 5.72 -9.71 21.16
C ARG A 441 7.03 -9.00 21.49
N GLU A 442 7.27 -8.77 22.77
CA GLU A 442 8.47 -8.06 23.24
C GLU A 442 9.21 -8.93 24.27
N ALA A 443 10.48 -9.22 24.01
CA ALA A 443 11.40 -9.94 24.91
C ALA A 443 10.83 -11.23 25.57
N GLY A 444 10.05 -12.04 24.84
CA GLY A 444 9.48 -13.29 25.34
C GLY A 444 8.17 -13.15 26.13
N THR A 445 7.71 -11.93 26.40
CA THR A 445 6.39 -11.66 26.94
C THR A 445 5.39 -11.45 25.81
N THR A 446 4.26 -12.16 25.87
CA THR A 446 3.09 -11.82 25.06
C THR A 446 2.59 -10.48 25.60
N VAL A 447 2.55 -9.43 24.78
CA VAL A 447 1.96 -8.16 25.18
C VAL A 447 0.44 -8.36 25.22
N ARG A 448 -0.04 -9.04 26.26
CA ARG A 448 -1.45 -9.30 26.58
C ARG A 448 -1.74 -8.71 27.96
N THR A 449 -1.60 -7.40 28.09
CA THR A 449 -1.98 -6.66 29.30
C THR A 449 -2.40 -5.25 28.92
N ALA A 450 -3.29 -4.66 29.73
CA ALA A 450 -3.74 -3.29 29.62
C ALA A 450 -2.55 -2.33 29.39
N SER A 451 -2.68 -1.43 28.42
CA SER A 451 -1.65 -0.44 28.12
C SER A 451 -1.71 0.67 29.16
N TYR A 452 -0.55 1.09 29.68
CA TYR A 452 -0.45 2.34 30.47
C TYR A 452 -0.61 3.58 29.59
N LEU A 453 -0.44 3.46 28.27
CA LEU A 453 -0.69 4.54 27.32
C LEU A 453 -2.18 4.88 27.25
N PRO A 454 -2.55 6.17 27.14
CA PRO A 454 -3.92 6.59 26.86
C PRO A 454 -4.52 5.91 25.62
N ALA A 455 -5.84 5.84 25.56
CA ALA A 455 -6.56 5.45 24.36
C ALA A 455 -6.12 6.35 23.19
N ASP A 456 -5.89 5.75 22.01
CA ASP A 456 -5.45 6.43 20.78
C ASP A 456 -4.05 7.06 20.81
N SER A 457 -3.23 6.77 21.83
CA SER A 457 -1.82 7.16 21.91
C SER A 457 -0.85 6.07 21.46
N ALA A 458 -1.32 5.01 20.80
CA ALA A 458 -0.43 3.94 20.34
C ALA A 458 -0.85 3.31 19.01
N VAL A 459 0.15 2.88 18.23
CA VAL A 459 -0.01 1.96 17.10
C VAL A 459 0.69 0.66 17.46
N VAL A 460 0.07 -0.48 17.13
CA VAL A 460 0.66 -1.81 17.31
C VAL A 460 1.11 -2.33 15.95
N CYS A 461 2.42 -2.43 15.75
CA CYS A 461 3.02 -2.99 14.55
C CYS A 461 3.10 -4.51 14.63
N ARG A 462 2.91 -5.18 13.50
CA ARG A 462 3.22 -6.59 13.30
C ARG A 462 4.66 -6.77 12.88
N PHE A 463 5.21 -5.85 12.08
CA PHE A 463 6.59 -5.95 11.58
C PHE A 463 7.56 -5.10 12.42
N LEU A 464 8.68 -5.71 12.79
CA LEU A 464 9.74 -5.02 13.54
C LEU A 464 10.31 -3.83 12.76
N SER A 465 10.41 -3.95 11.43
CA SER A 465 10.87 -2.87 10.55
C SER A 465 9.96 -1.63 10.60
N SER A 466 8.63 -1.81 10.61
CA SER A 466 7.68 -0.70 10.71
C SER A 466 7.87 0.05 12.03
N ARG A 467 8.00 -0.71 13.13
CA ARG A 467 8.21 -0.16 14.47
C ARG A 467 9.50 0.65 14.57
N LYS A 468 10.61 0.11 14.09
CA LYS A 468 11.93 0.75 14.12
C LYS A 468 11.90 2.08 13.37
N VAL A 469 11.47 2.05 12.11
CA VAL A 469 11.37 3.25 11.26
C VAL A 469 10.47 4.32 11.90
N ALA A 470 9.32 3.92 12.46
CA ALA A 470 8.41 4.83 13.12
C ALA A 470 9.00 5.44 14.42
N LEU A 471 9.70 4.66 15.24
CA LEU A 471 10.38 5.18 16.42
C LEU A 471 11.49 6.16 16.04
N VAL A 472 12.25 5.88 14.97
CA VAL A 472 13.21 6.85 14.43
C VAL A 472 12.50 8.13 14.00
N ASP A 473 11.46 8.03 13.16
CA ASP A 473 10.73 9.20 12.66
C ASP A 473 10.08 10.01 13.78
N SER A 474 9.67 9.38 14.89
CA SER A 474 9.12 10.09 16.04
C SER A 474 10.14 11.02 16.74
N GLY A 475 11.45 10.82 16.52
CA GLY A 475 12.53 11.60 17.11
C GLY A 475 13.29 12.52 16.13
N VAL A 476 12.95 12.53 14.84
CA VAL A 476 13.63 13.41 13.87
C VAL A 476 13.23 14.87 14.03
N ARG A 477 14.12 15.79 13.62
CA ARG A 477 13.91 17.24 13.76
C ARG A 477 13.75 17.88 12.39
N MET A 478 12.52 18.23 12.03
CA MET A 478 12.18 18.73 10.69
C MET A 478 12.15 20.25 10.62
N LYS A 479 11.83 20.92 11.74
CA LYS A 479 11.84 22.37 11.92
C LYS A 479 12.86 22.75 12.98
N GLU A 480 13.39 23.96 12.89
CA GLU A 480 14.32 24.49 13.89
C GLU A 480 13.66 24.61 15.28
N THR A 481 12.36 24.83 15.33
CA THR A 481 11.60 24.90 16.59
C THR A 481 11.29 23.54 17.20
N ASP A 482 11.47 22.44 16.46
CA ASP A 482 11.22 21.10 16.98
C ASP A 482 12.27 20.79 18.06
N LYS A 483 11.82 20.28 19.20
CA LYS A 483 12.66 19.82 20.31
C LYS A 483 12.53 18.30 20.41
N THR A 484 13.54 17.58 19.96
CA THR A 484 13.57 16.11 19.92
C THR A 484 14.87 15.55 20.51
N ALA A 485 14.89 14.29 20.92
CA ALA A 485 16.12 13.64 21.35
C ALA A 485 15.96 12.13 21.30
N PHE A 486 17.06 11.40 21.15
CA PHE A 486 17.10 9.96 21.39
C PHE A 486 17.80 9.70 22.72
N ILE A 487 17.08 9.12 23.69
CA ILE A 487 17.62 8.85 25.03
C ILE A 487 17.70 7.34 25.25
N PHE A 488 18.92 6.85 25.48
CA PHE A 488 19.22 5.44 25.71
C PHE A 488 19.49 5.19 27.19
N LEU A 489 18.46 4.72 27.88
CA LEU A 489 18.51 4.24 29.25
C LEU A 489 19.24 2.88 29.34
N PRO A 490 19.72 2.46 30.53
CA PRO A 490 20.24 1.11 30.75
C PRO A 490 19.36 0.00 30.13
N GLY A 491 19.99 -0.85 29.31
CA GLY A 491 19.27 -1.81 28.47
C GLY A 491 20.14 -2.92 27.90
N GLY A 492 19.50 -4.03 27.53
CA GLY A 492 20.18 -5.20 26.96
C GLY A 492 20.21 -5.18 25.43
N LEU A 493 20.34 -6.36 24.80
CA LEU A 493 20.48 -6.51 23.35
C LEU A 493 19.43 -5.76 22.51
N GLY A 494 18.16 -5.75 22.92
CA GLY A 494 17.12 -5.01 22.18
C GLY A 494 17.33 -3.49 22.22
N THR A 495 17.81 -2.95 23.34
CA THR A 495 18.17 -1.53 23.45
C THR A 495 19.43 -1.21 22.64
N MET A 496 20.41 -2.13 22.66
CA MET A 496 21.64 -1.99 21.87
C MET A 496 21.38 -2.07 20.36
N ASP A 497 20.46 -2.92 19.91
CA ASP A 497 20.04 -3.03 18.51
C ASP A 497 19.48 -1.69 17.98
N GLU A 498 18.59 -1.05 18.74
CA GLU A 498 18.07 0.28 18.41
C GLU A 498 19.15 1.38 18.50
N LEU A 499 20.09 1.28 19.45
CA LEU A 499 21.22 2.20 19.57
C LEU A 499 22.11 2.16 18.32
N PHE A 500 22.55 0.97 17.92
CA PHE A 500 23.39 0.82 16.73
C PHE A 500 22.65 1.19 15.44
N GLU A 501 21.33 1.00 15.37
CA GLU A 501 20.52 1.48 14.26
C GLU A 501 20.55 3.01 14.14
N ILE A 502 20.30 3.75 15.23
CA ILE A 502 20.38 5.21 15.22
C ILE A 502 21.79 5.70 14.91
N LEU A 503 22.83 5.10 15.51
CA LEU A 503 24.23 5.47 15.25
C LEU A 503 24.58 5.28 13.77
N CYS A 504 24.17 4.17 13.16
CA CYS A 504 24.37 3.91 11.74
C CYS A 504 23.64 4.94 10.86
N LEU A 505 22.38 5.27 11.19
CA LEU A 505 21.62 6.28 10.46
C LEU A 505 22.23 7.69 10.59
N MET A 506 22.78 8.04 11.75
CA MET A 506 23.52 9.29 11.96
C MET A 506 24.81 9.32 11.13
N GLN A 507 25.63 8.27 11.22
CA GLN A 507 26.88 8.11 10.47
C GLN A 507 26.65 8.25 8.95
N LEU A 508 25.60 7.61 8.42
CA LEU A 508 25.25 7.63 7.01
C LEU A 508 24.51 8.91 6.57
N LYS A 509 24.17 9.81 7.51
CA LYS A 509 23.28 10.97 7.27
C LYS A 509 21.94 10.55 6.65
N LYS A 510 21.38 9.44 7.12
CA LYS A 510 20.13 8.83 6.67
C LYS A 510 19.03 8.83 7.73
N LEU A 511 19.26 9.51 8.86
CA LEU A 511 18.26 9.67 9.93
C LEU A 511 16.96 10.34 9.45
N GLY A 512 16.97 11.05 8.32
CA GLY A 512 15.79 11.74 7.78
C GLY A 512 15.51 13.11 8.43
N THR A 513 16.36 13.53 9.36
CA THR A 513 16.28 14.83 10.03
C THR A 513 16.81 15.98 9.16
N ARG A 514 16.22 17.17 9.28
CA ARG A 514 16.71 18.40 8.63
C ARG A 514 17.68 19.19 9.52
N PHE A 515 17.52 19.07 10.84
CA PHE A 515 18.35 19.72 11.84
C PHE A 515 19.04 18.68 12.73
N PRO A 516 20.16 19.02 13.41
CA PRO A 516 20.82 18.10 14.33
C PRO A 516 19.87 17.63 15.45
N VAL A 517 20.02 16.37 15.85
CA VAL A 517 19.26 15.73 16.93
C VAL A 517 20.26 15.16 17.95
N PRO A 518 20.13 15.45 19.25
CA PRO A 518 21.02 14.92 20.26
C PRO A 518 20.68 13.45 20.55
N LEU A 519 21.74 12.62 20.65
CA LEU A 519 21.65 11.27 21.18
C LEU A 519 22.32 11.24 22.56
N VAL A 520 21.59 10.84 23.58
CA VAL A 520 22.07 10.78 24.97
C VAL A 520 22.13 9.34 25.46
N LEU A 521 23.33 8.92 25.84
CA LEU A 521 23.63 7.64 26.47
C LEU A 521 23.62 7.83 28.00
N CYS A 522 22.59 7.31 28.67
CA CYS A 522 22.46 7.37 30.12
C CYS A 522 23.36 6.32 30.76
N ASN A 523 24.61 6.68 31.01
CA ASN A 523 25.64 5.84 31.64
C ASN A 523 25.47 5.77 33.17
N PHE A 524 24.25 5.48 33.61
CA PHE A 524 23.88 5.48 35.01
C PHE A 524 24.58 4.34 35.76
N PRO A 525 25.17 4.58 36.94
CA PRO A 525 25.79 3.51 37.72
C PRO A 525 24.74 2.57 38.30
N SER A 526 25.09 1.29 38.46
CA SER A 526 24.24 0.32 39.14
C SER A 526 24.43 0.40 40.65
N SER A 527 23.32 0.37 41.40
CA SER A 527 23.32 0.28 42.87
C SER A 527 24.11 -0.95 43.34
N GLY A 528 25.27 -0.73 43.98
CA GLY A 528 26.13 -1.80 44.52
C GLY A 528 27.39 -2.16 43.70
N SER A 529 27.70 -1.43 42.63
CA SER A 529 29.00 -1.58 41.93
C SER A 529 30.12 -0.92 42.75
N SER A 530 31.01 -1.72 43.33
CA SER A 530 32.28 -1.21 43.87
C SER A 530 33.24 -0.91 42.72
N SER A 531 33.94 0.22 42.81
CA SER A 531 34.93 0.70 41.84
C SER A 531 36.26 -0.08 41.90
N ASP A 532 36.20 -1.40 42.11
CA ASP A 532 37.39 -2.24 42.31
C ASP A 532 38.14 -2.57 41.01
N GLY A 533 37.80 -1.91 39.89
CA GLY A 533 38.41 -2.14 38.59
C GLY A 533 38.42 -0.92 37.67
N GLY A 534 38.93 0.24 38.13
CA GLY A 534 39.40 1.36 37.29
C GLY A 534 38.41 2.03 36.30
N GLY A 535 37.14 1.60 36.23
CA GLY A 535 36.07 2.18 35.42
C GLY A 535 35.22 3.21 36.18
N SER A 536 34.41 3.99 35.46
CA SER A 536 33.47 4.97 36.04
C SER A 536 32.31 4.32 36.82
N GLY A 537 32.13 3.00 36.70
CA GLY A 537 31.02 2.27 37.30
C GLY A 537 29.69 2.44 36.55
N GLY A 538 29.73 3.06 35.37
CA GLY A 538 28.57 3.35 34.56
C GLY A 538 28.12 2.13 33.74
N PHE A 539 26.81 2.01 33.52
CA PHE A 539 26.21 0.86 32.83
C PHE A 539 26.81 0.58 31.43
N TYR A 540 27.13 1.63 30.67
CA TYR A 540 27.64 1.57 29.31
C TYR A 540 29.17 1.63 29.21
N ASP A 541 29.92 1.60 30.32
CA ASP A 541 31.39 1.65 30.32
C ASP A 541 31.99 0.59 29.37
N GLY A 542 31.52 -0.66 29.43
CA GLY A 542 32.01 -1.72 28.55
C GLY A 542 31.72 -1.49 27.05
N LEU A 543 30.60 -0.83 26.72
CA LEU A 543 30.28 -0.45 25.34
C LEU A 543 31.20 0.67 24.85
N LEU A 544 31.48 1.64 25.72
CA LEU A 544 32.37 2.75 25.41
C LEU A 544 33.82 2.28 25.26
N GLU A 545 34.28 1.32 26.08
CA GLU A 545 35.57 0.65 25.92
C GLU A 545 35.66 -0.14 24.61
N PHE A 546 34.61 -0.88 24.25
CA PHE A 546 34.52 -1.54 22.95
C PHE A 546 34.64 -0.53 21.80
N THR A 547 33.93 0.59 21.90
CA THR A 547 33.98 1.67 20.91
C THR A 547 35.39 2.28 20.81
N ALA A 548 36.10 2.45 21.94
CA ALA A 548 37.48 2.92 21.94
C ALA A 548 38.41 1.97 21.18
N ARG A 549 38.27 0.66 21.39
CA ARG A 549 39.01 -0.35 20.60
C ARG A 549 38.68 -0.28 19.11
N CYS A 550 37.43 -0.02 18.74
CA CYS A 550 37.06 0.18 17.33
C CYS A 550 37.76 1.41 16.72
N VAL A 551 37.88 2.50 17.48
CA VAL A 551 38.61 3.69 17.03
C VAL A 551 40.10 3.40 16.87
N GLU A 552 40.70 2.70 17.84
CA GLU A 552 42.10 2.25 17.78
C GLU A 552 42.37 1.38 16.54
N MET A 553 41.49 0.42 16.28
CA MET A 553 41.53 -0.46 15.11
C MET A 553 41.16 0.23 13.79
N LYS A 554 40.78 1.52 13.84
CA LYS A 554 40.31 2.33 12.70
C LYS A 554 39.07 1.74 12.01
N THR A 555 38.23 1.03 12.75
CA THR A 555 36.93 0.55 12.27
C THR A 555 35.80 1.55 12.51
N VAL A 556 36.03 2.54 13.38
CA VAL A 556 35.14 3.70 13.62
C VAL A 556 36.00 4.97 13.67
N GLY A 557 35.61 6.04 12.98
CA GLY A 557 36.28 7.34 13.11
C GLY A 557 35.90 8.06 14.40
N LEU A 558 36.87 8.63 15.12
CA LEU A 558 36.61 9.44 16.32
C LEU A 558 35.56 10.56 16.10
N PRO A 559 35.52 11.27 14.94
CA PRO A 559 34.50 12.28 14.70
C PRO A 559 33.07 11.75 14.62
N GLU A 560 32.87 10.44 14.35
CA GLU A 560 31.55 9.81 14.29
C GLU A 560 30.88 9.71 15.67
N LEU A 561 31.65 9.94 16.74
CA LEU A 561 31.17 9.92 18.13
C LEU A 561 30.87 11.32 18.70
N ASN A 562 31.03 12.37 17.89
CA ASN A 562 30.87 13.76 18.34
C ASN A 562 29.44 14.13 18.74
N ASP A 563 28.46 13.48 18.11
CA ASP A 563 27.03 13.77 18.30
C ASP A 563 26.40 12.88 19.39
N VAL A 564 27.19 12.01 20.02
CA VAL A 564 26.78 11.13 21.12
C VAL A 564 27.20 11.77 22.44
N LEU A 565 26.21 12.04 23.30
CA LEU A 565 26.38 12.64 24.61
C LEU A 565 26.31 11.56 25.69
N ILE A 566 27.17 11.62 26.69
CA ILE A 566 27.19 10.69 27.82
C ILE A 566 26.75 11.44 29.07
N ALA A 567 25.76 10.89 29.78
CA ALA A 567 25.26 11.44 31.03
C ALA A 567 25.32 10.39 32.14
N ALA A 568 25.94 10.73 33.27
CA ALA A 568 26.04 9.85 34.45
C ALA A 568 24.80 9.88 35.34
N ASP A 569 23.99 10.94 35.21
CA ASP A 569 22.73 11.12 35.92
C ASP A 569 21.71 11.96 35.14
N GLU A 570 20.51 12.10 35.69
CA GLU A 570 19.36 12.78 35.12
C GLU A 570 19.59 14.29 34.94
N ASN A 571 20.37 14.91 35.83
CA ASN A 571 20.68 16.33 35.73
C ASN A 571 21.62 16.58 34.56
N GLU A 572 22.62 15.71 34.37
CA GLU A 572 23.51 15.79 33.21
C GLU A 572 22.73 15.60 31.88
N VAL A 573 21.66 14.79 31.86
CA VAL A 573 20.76 14.71 30.68
C VAL A 573 20.03 16.04 30.46
N LEU A 574 19.49 16.66 31.51
CA LEU A 574 18.77 17.94 31.41
C LEU A 574 19.68 19.08 30.97
N ASP A 575 20.87 19.18 31.56
CA ASP A 575 21.86 20.19 31.20
C ASP A 575 22.29 20.03 29.75
N ALA A 576 22.50 18.78 29.30
CA ALA A 576 22.85 18.48 27.93
C ALA A 576 21.78 18.95 26.92
N LEU A 577 20.52 18.65 27.20
CA LEU A 577 19.40 19.05 26.34
C LEU A 577 19.15 20.56 26.40
N ALA A 578 19.27 21.17 27.58
CA ALA A 578 19.11 22.61 27.76
C ALA A 578 20.19 23.38 27.00
N GLU A 579 21.46 22.96 27.09
CA GLU A 579 22.55 23.55 26.33
C GLU A 579 22.34 23.39 24.82
N PHE A 580 21.98 22.18 24.37
CA PHE A 580 21.73 21.92 22.94
C PHE A 580 20.62 22.80 22.35
N TYR A 581 19.55 23.03 23.11
CA TYR A 581 18.40 23.83 22.69
C TYR A 581 18.45 25.30 23.11
N GLY A 582 19.51 25.75 23.78
CA GLY A 582 19.63 27.12 24.28
C GLY A 582 18.54 27.50 25.30
N ILE A 583 18.13 26.56 26.14
CA ILE A 583 17.09 26.76 27.17
C ILE A 583 17.80 27.13 28.48
N GLU A 584 17.36 28.22 29.13
CA GLU A 584 17.81 28.55 30.48
C GLU A 584 17.24 27.54 31.47
N THR A 585 18.11 26.75 32.12
CA THR A 585 17.71 25.90 33.24
C THR A 585 17.39 26.80 34.44
N LEU A 586 16.24 26.60 35.07
CA LEU A 586 15.92 27.21 36.36
C LEU A 586 16.88 26.65 37.42
N GLY A 587 18.03 27.33 37.60
CA GLY A 587 18.91 27.10 38.72
C GLY A 587 18.17 27.40 40.01
N SER A 588 18.04 26.41 40.89
CA SER A 588 18.14 26.54 42.35
C SER A 588 17.72 27.90 42.95
N THR A 589 16.47 28.32 42.75
CA THR A 589 15.91 29.42 43.54
C THR A 589 15.32 28.86 44.83
N GLY A 590 16.09 28.99 45.90
CA GLY A 590 15.68 29.19 47.29
C GLY A 590 14.45 28.43 47.81
N VAL A 591 14.70 27.32 48.52
CA VAL A 591 13.89 27.02 49.71
C VAL A 591 14.58 27.74 50.87
N ASP A 592 13.96 28.81 51.36
CA ASP A 592 14.34 29.45 52.62
C ASP A 592 14.20 28.43 53.76
N GLY A 593 15.31 28.16 54.44
CA GLY A 593 15.39 27.22 55.57
C GLY A 593 16.85 26.91 55.90
N GLY A 594 17.54 27.86 56.52
CA GLY A 594 18.99 27.89 56.65
C GLY A 594 19.63 26.76 57.46
N VAL A 595 20.83 26.36 56.99
CA VAL A 595 21.99 25.95 57.79
C VAL A 595 23.24 26.30 56.97
N ASP A 596 24.15 27.09 57.54
CA ASP A 596 25.42 27.49 56.92
C ASP A 596 26.33 26.27 56.61
N GLY A 597 26.73 26.16 55.34
CA GLY A 597 27.80 25.28 54.85
C GLY A 597 28.40 25.90 53.59
N PRO A 598 29.72 25.76 53.33
CA PRO A 598 30.39 26.54 52.29
C PRO A 598 29.85 26.14 50.91
N ALA A 599 29.31 27.13 50.21
CA ALA A 599 28.87 26.99 48.82
C ALA A 599 30.08 26.75 47.93
N ASP A 600 30.28 25.49 47.53
CA ASP A 600 31.16 25.16 46.41
C ASP A 600 30.53 25.71 45.14
N SER A 601 31.22 26.64 44.48
CA SER A 601 30.79 27.26 43.24
C SER A 601 30.85 26.22 42.12
N GLY A 602 29.78 25.45 41.96
CA GLY A 602 29.63 24.43 40.94
C GLY A 602 29.68 25.04 39.53
N GLY A 603 30.87 25.05 38.93
CA GLY A 603 31.04 25.38 37.52
C GLY A 603 30.23 24.42 36.65
N LYS A 604 29.57 24.95 35.60
CA LYS A 604 28.88 24.14 34.59
C LYS A 604 29.83 23.03 34.11
N LYS A 605 29.53 21.77 34.43
CA LYS A 605 30.26 20.63 33.88
C LYS A 605 30.12 20.66 32.36
N LYS A 606 31.25 20.60 31.65
CA LYS A 606 31.27 20.50 30.19
C LYS A 606 30.60 19.18 29.78
N LEU A 607 29.67 19.22 28.81
CA LEU A 607 29.08 18.01 28.24
C LEU A 607 30.17 17.01 27.85
N VAL A 608 30.04 15.77 28.32
CA VAL A 608 30.95 14.70 27.95
C VAL A 608 30.44 14.09 26.64
N ARG A 609 31.16 14.36 25.55
CA ARG A 609 30.93 13.67 24.28
C ARG A 609 31.57 12.30 24.32
N ALA A 610 30.99 11.34 23.61
CA ALA A 610 31.60 10.02 23.49
C ALA A 610 32.98 10.07 22.84
N SER A 611 33.22 11.00 21.92
CA SER A 611 34.55 11.25 21.36
C SER A 611 35.56 11.68 22.43
N ASP A 612 35.21 12.65 23.28
CA ASP A 612 36.08 13.12 24.37
C ASP A 612 36.36 12.00 25.38
N TRP A 613 35.35 11.21 25.72
CA TRP A 613 35.48 10.06 26.62
C TRP A 613 36.43 9.00 26.02
N VAL A 614 36.21 8.63 24.76
CA VAL A 614 37.04 7.63 24.05
C VAL A 614 38.47 8.12 23.90
N GLU A 615 38.67 9.38 23.53
CA GLU A 615 40.01 9.98 23.42
C GLU A 615 40.73 9.95 24.77
N SER A 616 40.04 10.23 25.87
CA SER A 616 40.63 10.14 27.21
C SER A 616 41.10 8.72 27.56
N LYS A 617 40.38 7.69 27.13
CA LYS A 617 40.74 6.28 27.34
C LYS A 617 41.87 5.81 26.42
N LEU A 618 41.88 6.26 25.16
CA LEU A 618 42.97 5.99 24.22
C LEU A 618 44.30 6.62 24.66
N ARG A 619 44.27 7.72 25.42
CA ARG A 619 45.48 8.30 26.03
C ARG A 619 45.99 7.52 27.25
N CYS A 620 45.14 6.68 27.84
CA CYS A 620 45.46 5.84 29.00
C CYS A 620 45.89 4.41 28.61
N LEU A 621 45.58 3.98 27.39
CA LEU A 621 46.08 2.76 26.75
C LEU A 621 47.43 3.03 26.08
#